data_AF-A0A2X1K575-F1
#
_entry.id   AF-A0A2X1K575-F1
#
_cell.length_a   1.000
_cell.length_b   1.000
_cell.length_c   1.000
_cell.angle_alpha   90.00
_cell.angle_beta   90.00
_cell.angle_gamma   90.00
#
_symmetry.space_group_name_H-M   'P 1'
#
loop_
_entity.id
_entity.type
_entity.pdbx_description
1 polymer ?
#
loop_
_entity_poly.entity_id
_entity_poly.type
_entity_poly.pdbx_seq_one_letter_code
_entity_poly.pdbx_strand_id
1 'polypeptide(L)'
;MRWRGESTRPRVSRLGEGTLITLRCINGSTDERPDQLVAMRVYMDGRLIVSTRQRKVLALDDVVSDLEEGTGPTDCGGWLVDVCDALTDHSSEFIEQLHDKIIDLEDNLLDQQIPPRGFLALLRKQLIVMRRYMAPQRDVYARLASERLPWMSDDQRRRMQDIADRLGRGLDEIDACIARTGVMADEIAQVMQENLARRTYTMSLMAMVFLPSTFLTGLFGVNLGGIPGGGWQFGFSIFCILLVVLIGGVALWLHRSKWL
;
A
#
# COMPACT_ATOMS: atom_id res chain seq x y z
N MET A 1 -6.49 36.76 -3.79
CA MET A 1 -5.28 35.90 -3.87
C MET A 1 -5.72 34.44 -3.87
N ARG A 2 -6.09 33.88 -5.04
CA ARG A 2 -6.63 32.51 -5.17
C ARG A 2 -6.27 31.94 -6.56
N TRP A 3 -5.00 31.58 -6.75
CA TRP A 3 -4.51 30.87 -7.94
C TRP A 3 -4.12 29.43 -7.57
N ARG A 4 -5.10 28.64 -7.09
CA ARG A 4 -4.93 27.21 -6.73
C ARG A 4 -5.50 26.25 -7.78
N GLY A 5 -5.76 26.73 -9.00
CA GLY A 5 -6.53 26.00 -10.02
C GLY A 5 -5.79 25.57 -11.30
N GLU A 6 -4.59 26.06 -11.59
CA GLU A 6 -3.94 25.75 -12.88
C GLU A 6 -3.12 24.46 -12.82
N SER A 7 -3.67 23.45 -13.48
CA SER A 7 -3.14 22.11 -13.78
C SER A 7 -1.69 21.88 -13.38
N THR A 8 -1.50 21.18 -12.27
CA THR A 8 -0.21 20.63 -11.85
C THR A 8 0.05 19.25 -12.47
N ARG A 9 -0.70 18.87 -13.51
CA ARG A 9 -0.46 17.62 -14.23
C ARG A 9 0.69 17.82 -15.21
N PRO A 10 1.51 16.78 -15.44
CA PRO A 10 2.52 16.82 -16.48
C PRO A 10 1.90 17.22 -17.82
N ARG A 11 2.53 18.17 -18.51
CA ARG A 11 2.09 18.63 -19.82
C ARG A 11 3.23 19.29 -20.58
N VAL A 12 3.13 19.28 -21.89
CA VAL A 12 3.99 20.06 -22.80
C VAL A 12 3.11 20.95 -23.70
N SER A 13 3.49 22.22 -23.82
CA SER A 13 2.78 23.23 -24.61
C SER A 13 3.80 24.14 -25.30
N ARG A 14 3.57 24.44 -26.58
CA ARG A 14 4.37 25.45 -27.29
C ARG A 14 3.93 26.85 -26.86
N LEU A 15 4.90 27.71 -26.61
CA LEU A 15 4.69 29.11 -26.24
C LEU A 15 5.68 29.98 -27.03
N GLY A 16 5.19 30.57 -28.12
CA GLY A 16 6.03 31.30 -29.07
C GLY A 16 7.05 30.37 -29.73
N GLU A 17 8.32 30.78 -29.70
CA GLU A 17 9.47 30.01 -30.22
C GLU A 17 9.99 28.93 -29.23
N GLY A 18 9.46 28.90 -28.00
CA GLY A 18 9.88 27.99 -26.95
C GLY A 18 8.82 26.98 -26.56
N THR A 19 9.21 26.09 -25.65
CA THR A 19 8.36 25.02 -25.12
C THR A 19 8.25 25.18 -23.60
N LEU A 20 7.01 25.20 -23.10
CA LEU A 20 6.71 25.13 -21.68
C LEU A 20 6.39 23.68 -21.30
N ILE A 21 7.21 23.13 -20.42
CA ILE A 21 7.12 21.77 -19.90
C ILE A 21 6.80 21.83 -18.42
N THR A 22 5.82 21.03 -17.99
CA THR A 22 5.54 20.79 -16.57
C THR A 22 5.72 19.30 -16.31
N LEU A 23 6.55 18.96 -15.34
CA LEU A 23 6.85 17.59 -14.91
C LEU A 23 6.63 17.43 -13.41
N ARG A 24 6.56 16.19 -12.95
CA ARG A 24 6.49 15.82 -11.53
C ARG A 24 7.71 15.02 -11.13
N CYS A 25 8.19 15.31 -9.93
CA CYS A 25 9.29 14.60 -9.28
C CYS A 25 8.82 14.08 -7.93
N ILE A 26 9.30 12.89 -7.57
CA ILE A 26 9.25 12.40 -6.20
C ILE A 26 10.41 13.05 -5.47
N ASN A 27 10.16 13.63 -4.30
CA ASN A 27 11.22 14.25 -3.51
C ASN A 27 11.44 13.42 -2.26
N GLY A 28 12.65 12.87 -2.11
CA GLY A 28 13.09 12.05 -0.99
C GLY A 28 13.09 12.84 0.31
N SER A 29 12.00 12.71 1.07
CA SER A 29 11.92 13.04 2.49
C SER A 29 10.73 12.29 3.09
N THR A 30 10.98 11.03 3.46
CA THR A 30 10.73 10.44 4.79
C THR A 30 9.53 10.95 5.59
N ASP A 31 8.32 10.94 5.02
CA ASP A 31 7.11 10.94 5.85
C ASP A 31 5.90 10.44 5.04
N GLU A 32 5.82 9.12 4.87
CA GLU A 32 4.65 8.26 4.62
C GLU A 32 3.57 8.66 3.59
N ARG A 33 3.65 9.82 2.92
CA ARG A 33 2.52 10.40 2.20
C ARG A 33 2.86 10.68 0.72
N PRO A 34 2.17 10.03 -0.22
CA PRO A 34 2.39 10.16 -1.65
C PRO A 34 1.90 11.49 -2.25
N ASP A 35 1.27 12.34 -1.45
CA ASP A 35 0.68 13.62 -1.90
C ASP A 35 1.72 14.73 -2.15
N GLN A 36 3.01 14.45 -1.93
CA GLN A 36 4.07 15.45 -1.99
C GLN A 36 4.92 15.45 -3.28
N LEU A 37 4.42 14.90 -4.39
CA LEU A 37 5.07 15.07 -5.70
C LEU A 37 5.32 16.56 -5.97
N VAL A 38 6.57 16.94 -6.23
CA VAL A 38 6.95 18.32 -6.50
C VAL A 38 6.74 18.58 -7.99
N ALA A 39 6.11 19.71 -8.32
CA ALA A 39 5.98 20.14 -9.71
C ALA A 39 7.20 20.96 -10.12
N MET A 40 7.84 20.53 -11.20
CA MET A 40 8.87 21.28 -11.89
C MET A 40 8.27 21.91 -13.14
N ARG A 41 8.51 23.20 -13.35
CA ARG A 41 8.11 23.89 -14.58
C ARG A 41 9.34 24.44 -15.24
N VAL A 42 9.48 24.16 -16.52
CA VAL A 42 10.60 24.59 -17.33
C VAL A 42 10.05 25.24 -18.59
N TYR A 43 10.50 26.45 -18.86
CA TYR A 43 10.41 27.04 -20.18
C TYR A 43 11.77 26.89 -20.83
N MET A 44 11.81 26.41 -22.07
CA MET A 44 13.05 26.22 -22.78
C MET A 44 12.90 26.50 -24.27
N ASP A 45 13.93 27.13 -24.83
CA ASP A 45 14.14 27.29 -26.27
C ASP A 45 15.51 26.69 -26.66
N GLY A 46 15.99 26.92 -27.88
CA GLY A 46 17.26 26.36 -28.33
C GLY A 46 18.52 26.98 -27.72
N ARG A 47 18.41 27.96 -26.83
CA ARG A 47 19.53 28.72 -26.26
C ARG A 47 19.41 28.94 -24.75
N LEU A 48 18.21 28.87 -24.20
CA LEU A 48 17.90 29.25 -22.84
C LEU A 48 16.98 28.22 -22.19
N ILE A 49 17.30 27.91 -20.93
CA ILE A 49 16.48 27.09 -20.05
C ILE A 49 16.13 27.95 -18.83
N VAL A 50 14.84 28.12 -18.57
CA VAL A 50 14.32 28.81 -17.39
C VAL A 50 13.47 27.84 -16.59
N SER A 51 13.98 27.38 -15.47
CA SER A 51 13.25 26.52 -14.55
C SER A 51 12.69 27.31 -13.37
N THR A 52 11.54 26.88 -12.86
CA THR A 52 10.97 27.40 -11.61
C THR A 52 10.67 26.22 -10.69
N ARG A 53 11.12 26.34 -9.43
CA ARG A 53 10.89 25.33 -8.39
C ARG A 53 10.34 26.01 -7.12
N GLN A 54 9.27 25.45 -6.57
CA GLN A 54 8.72 25.89 -5.27
C GLN A 54 9.32 25.13 -4.08
N ARG A 55 9.81 23.91 -4.33
CA ARG A 55 10.55 23.06 -3.38
C ARG A 55 11.81 22.56 -4.08
N LYS A 56 12.83 22.20 -3.30
CA LYS A 56 14.04 21.53 -3.82
C LYS A 56 13.62 20.25 -4.58
N VAL A 57 14.32 19.91 -5.65
CA VAL A 57 14.02 18.76 -6.53
C VAL A 57 15.34 18.00 -6.66
N LEU A 58 15.44 16.83 -6.02
CA LEU A 58 16.71 16.08 -5.95
C LEU A 58 17.23 15.70 -7.35
N ALA A 59 16.36 15.17 -8.21
CA ALA A 59 16.73 14.83 -9.59
C ALA A 59 17.32 16.01 -10.40
N LEU A 60 16.94 17.25 -10.09
CA LEU A 60 17.55 18.43 -10.72
C LEU A 60 18.94 18.72 -10.14
N ASP A 61 19.12 18.48 -8.85
CA ASP A 61 20.40 18.71 -8.19
C ASP A 61 21.44 17.69 -8.68
N ASP A 62 21.03 16.45 -8.99
CA ASP A 62 21.88 15.43 -9.62
C ASP A 62 22.44 15.93 -10.97
N VAL A 63 21.57 16.39 -11.87
CA VAL A 63 21.98 16.92 -13.20
C VAL A 63 22.80 18.20 -13.09
N VAL A 64 22.53 19.06 -12.10
CA VAL A 64 23.34 20.26 -11.86
C VAL A 64 24.73 19.87 -11.34
N SER A 65 24.84 18.86 -10.48
CA SER A 65 26.12 18.32 -10.00
C SER A 65 26.97 17.81 -11.16
N ASP A 66 26.38 17.01 -12.06
CA ASP A 66 27.08 16.51 -13.25
C ASP A 66 27.59 17.66 -14.15
N LEU A 67 26.78 18.72 -14.28
CA LEU A 67 27.17 19.90 -15.04
C LEU A 67 28.34 20.66 -14.39
N GLU A 68 28.33 20.78 -13.06
CA GLU A 68 29.43 21.40 -12.29
C GLU A 68 30.73 20.58 -12.37
N GLU A 69 30.62 19.25 -12.48
CA GLU A 69 31.74 18.32 -12.63
C GLU A 69 32.26 18.21 -14.08
N GLY A 70 31.56 18.82 -15.04
CA GLY A 70 31.92 18.82 -16.46
C GLY A 70 31.57 17.53 -17.20
N THR A 71 30.82 16.63 -16.59
CA THR A 71 30.28 15.40 -17.19
C THR A 71 28.85 15.57 -17.72
N GLY A 72 28.21 16.69 -17.38
CA GLY A 72 26.82 16.98 -17.72
C GLY A 72 26.55 17.46 -19.16
N PRO A 73 25.28 17.80 -19.45
CA PRO A 73 24.79 18.10 -20.78
C PRO A 73 25.39 19.39 -21.35
N THR A 74 25.78 19.35 -22.63
CA THR A 74 26.40 20.49 -23.34
C THR A 74 25.42 21.35 -24.13
N ASP A 75 24.18 20.88 -24.31
CA ASP A 75 23.11 21.58 -25.03
C ASP A 75 21.75 21.47 -24.33
N CYS A 76 20.78 22.27 -24.76
CA CYS A 76 19.45 22.34 -24.14
C CYS A 76 18.64 21.04 -24.28
N GLY A 77 18.82 20.30 -25.38
CA GLY A 77 18.14 19.03 -25.62
C GLY A 77 18.69 17.93 -24.72
N GLY A 78 20.01 17.88 -24.57
CA GLY A 78 20.71 16.96 -23.67
C GLY A 78 20.28 17.19 -22.23
N TRP A 79 20.22 18.46 -21.80
CA TRP A 79 19.75 18.79 -20.45
C TRP A 79 18.35 18.28 -20.17
N LEU A 80 17.43 18.41 -21.12
CA LEU A 80 16.08 17.89 -20.94
C LEU A 80 16.04 16.36 -20.88
N VAL A 81 16.84 15.68 -21.70
CA VAL A 81 16.95 14.22 -21.69
C VAL A 81 17.47 13.74 -20.33
N ASP A 82 18.58 14.31 -19.85
CA ASP A 82 19.22 13.90 -18.60
C ASP A 82 18.31 14.19 -17.38
N VAL A 83 17.62 15.33 -17.37
CA VAL A 83 16.61 15.63 -16.33
C VAL A 83 15.44 14.64 -16.38
N CYS A 84 14.91 14.34 -17.56
CA CYS A 84 13.82 13.37 -17.68
C CYS A 84 14.25 11.95 -17.28
N ASP A 85 15.50 11.57 -17.54
CA ASP A 85 16.06 10.29 -17.13
C ASP A 85 16.20 10.21 -15.61
N ALA A 86 16.83 11.20 -14.98
CA ALA A 86 16.94 11.30 -13.53
C ALA A 86 15.55 11.30 -12.85
N LEU A 87 14.58 12.04 -13.37
CA LEU A 87 13.20 12.00 -12.88
C LEU A 87 12.57 10.60 -12.95
N THR A 88 12.94 9.83 -13.98
CA THR A 88 12.47 8.46 -14.17
C THR A 88 13.19 7.50 -13.23
N ASP A 89 14.48 7.67 -12.97
CA ASP A 89 15.24 6.86 -12.00
C ASP A 89 14.68 6.98 -10.59
N HIS A 90 14.49 8.22 -10.10
CA HIS A 90 13.86 8.47 -8.80
C HIS A 90 12.43 7.89 -8.72
N SER A 91 11.72 7.86 -9.86
CA SER A 91 10.39 7.25 -9.92
C SER A 91 10.44 5.73 -9.87
N SER A 92 11.38 5.11 -10.58
CA SER A 92 11.63 3.67 -10.57
C SER A 92 12.06 3.18 -9.18
N GLU A 93 12.99 3.87 -8.52
CA GLU A 93 13.44 3.52 -7.17
C GLU A 93 12.26 3.55 -6.18
N PHE A 94 11.39 4.55 -6.26
CA PHE A 94 10.21 4.60 -5.39
C PHE A 94 9.19 3.50 -5.70
N ILE A 95 9.04 3.09 -6.97
CA ILE A 95 8.17 1.97 -7.34
C ILE A 95 8.72 0.67 -6.75
N GLU A 96 10.03 0.45 -6.84
CA GLU A 96 10.72 -0.70 -6.26
C GLU A 96 10.54 -0.75 -4.73
N GLN A 97 10.72 0.37 -4.03
CA GLN A 97 10.46 0.46 -2.58
C GLN A 97 9.00 0.13 -2.19
N LEU A 98 8.02 0.45 -3.05
CA LEU A 98 6.62 0.07 -2.81
C LEU A 98 6.39 -1.41 -3.12
N HIS A 99 7.07 -1.94 -4.13
CA HIS A 99 7.02 -3.34 -4.50
C HIS A 99 7.55 -4.23 -3.38
N ASP A 100 8.72 -3.90 -2.82
CA ASP A 100 9.33 -4.63 -1.71
C ASP A 100 8.41 -4.66 -0.49
N LYS A 101 7.80 -3.52 -0.13
CA LYS A 101 6.82 -3.46 0.97
C LYS A 101 5.59 -4.32 0.76
N ILE A 102 5.22 -4.56 -0.51
CA ILE A 102 4.10 -5.46 -0.84
C ILE A 102 4.54 -6.91 -0.71
N ILE A 103 5.74 -7.27 -1.18
CA ILE A 103 6.32 -8.60 -0.99
C ILE A 103 6.42 -8.93 0.51
N ASP A 104 7.00 -8.05 1.30
CA ASP A 104 7.11 -8.22 2.76
C ASP A 104 5.73 -8.45 3.40
N LEU A 105 4.72 -7.73 2.92
CA LEU A 105 3.38 -7.85 3.43
C LEU A 105 2.72 -9.17 3.01
N GLU A 106 2.99 -9.68 1.82
CA GLU A 106 2.55 -11.02 1.38
C GLU A 106 3.18 -12.11 2.23
N ASP A 107 4.50 -12.06 2.44
CA ASP A 107 5.22 -13.03 3.28
C ASP A 107 4.69 -13.06 4.72
N ASN A 108 4.40 -11.89 5.30
CA ASN A 108 3.80 -11.80 6.62
C ASN A 108 2.38 -12.39 6.68
N LEU A 109 1.60 -12.30 5.61
CA LEU A 109 0.25 -12.89 5.55
C LEU A 109 0.29 -14.42 5.46
N LEU A 110 1.31 -15.00 4.81
CA LEU A 110 1.53 -16.45 4.83
C LEU A 110 1.73 -16.98 6.26
N ASP A 111 2.39 -16.20 7.11
CA ASP A 111 2.56 -16.47 8.54
C ASP A 111 1.35 -16.05 9.40
N GLN A 112 0.21 -15.73 8.79
CA GLN A 112 -1.02 -15.25 9.44
C GLN A 112 -0.84 -13.96 10.27
N GLN A 113 0.19 -13.16 9.98
CA GLN A 113 0.45 -11.90 10.65
C GLN A 113 -0.37 -10.78 10.00
N ILE A 114 -1.36 -10.28 10.74
CA ILE A 114 -2.21 -9.19 10.25
C ILE A 114 -1.45 -7.86 10.37
N PRO A 115 -1.33 -7.08 9.28
CA PRO A 115 -0.65 -5.79 9.32
C PRO A 115 -1.40 -4.73 10.15
N PRO A 116 -0.71 -3.65 10.55
CA PRO A 116 -1.36 -2.51 11.18
C PRO A 116 -2.49 -1.94 10.33
N ARG A 117 -3.56 -1.51 11.01
CA ARG A 117 -4.74 -0.95 10.33
C ARG A 117 -4.34 0.23 9.45
N GLY A 118 -4.74 0.17 8.18
CA GLY A 118 -4.51 1.24 7.21
C GLY A 118 -3.17 1.18 6.49
N PHE A 119 -2.26 0.26 6.85
CA PHE A 119 -0.99 0.09 6.15
C PHE A 119 -1.18 -0.28 4.66
N LEU A 120 -1.96 -1.32 4.37
CA LEU A 120 -2.30 -1.71 3.00
C LEU A 120 -3.02 -0.59 2.23
N ALA A 121 -3.92 0.14 2.91
CA ALA A 121 -4.64 1.25 2.31
C ALA A 121 -3.69 2.42 1.95
N LEU A 122 -2.65 2.65 2.75
CA LEU A 122 -1.63 3.64 2.50
C LEU A 122 -0.78 3.26 1.28
N LEU A 123 -0.30 2.02 1.21
CA LEU A 123 0.45 1.50 0.06
C LEU A 123 -0.38 1.62 -1.23
N ARG A 124 -1.64 1.17 -1.21
CA ARG A 124 -2.56 1.29 -2.35
C ARG A 124 -2.75 2.76 -2.76
N LYS A 125 -2.88 3.67 -1.80
CA LYS A 125 -2.97 5.11 -2.08
C LYS A 125 -1.68 5.63 -2.73
N GLN A 126 -0.50 5.18 -2.28
CA GLN A 126 0.80 5.57 -2.85
C GLN A 126 0.90 5.15 -4.32
N LEU A 127 0.58 3.90 -4.63
CA LEU A 127 0.54 3.39 -6.01
C LEU A 127 -0.42 4.16 -6.91
N ILE A 128 -1.65 4.41 -6.45
CA ILE A 128 -2.67 5.15 -7.23
C ILE A 128 -2.20 6.57 -7.53
N VAL A 129 -1.58 7.24 -6.55
CA VAL A 129 -1.05 8.59 -6.77
C VAL A 129 0.12 8.57 -7.75
N MET A 130 1.03 7.62 -7.63
CA MET A 130 2.12 7.42 -8.60
C MET A 130 1.60 7.27 -10.01
N ARG A 131 0.69 6.31 -10.24
CA ARG A 131 0.05 6.09 -11.54
C ARG A 131 -0.58 7.37 -12.12
N ARG A 132 -1.30 8.12 -11.28
CA ARG A 132 -2.03 9.34 -11.68
C ARG A 132 -1.12 10.43 -12.25
N TYR A 133 0.14 10.50 -11.82
CA TYR A 133 1.10 11.50 -12.30
C TYR A 133 2.09 10.94 -13.31
N MET A 134 2.52 9.69 -13.16
CA MET A 134 3.48 9.07 -14.07
C MET A 134 2.87 8.75 -15.44
N ALA A 135 1.58 8.40 -15.52
CA ALA A 135 0.95 8.14 -16.82
C ALA A 135 0.93 9.38 -17.74
N PRO A 136 0.46 10.56 -17.29
CA PRO A 136 0.61 11.79 -18.09
C PRO A 136 2.08 12.18 -18.36
N GLN A 137 3.00 11.86 -17.44
CA GLN A 137 4.42 12.18 -17.62
C GLN A 137 5.05 11.33 -18.74
N ARG A 138 4.74 10.03 -18.79
CA ARG A 138 5.09 9.14 -19.90
C ARG A 138 4.57 9.67 -21.23
N ASP A 139 3.32 10.14 -21.25
CA ASP A 139 2.73 10.74 -22.46
C ASP A 139 3.46 12.02 -22.88
N VAL A 140 3.94 12.82 -21.91
CA VAL A 140 4.79 13.99 -22.19
C VAL A 140 6.13 13.57 -22.79
N TYR A 141 6.79 12.54 -22.25
CA TYR A 141 8.05 12.03 -22.79
C TYR A 141 7.89 11.50 -24.22
N ALA A 142 6.88 10.65 -24.46
CA ALA A 142 6.57 10.14 -25.79
C ALA A 142 6.23 11.29 -26.79
N ARG A 143 5.56 12.34 -26.30
CA ARG A 143 5.31 13.52 -27.11
C ARG A 143 6.59 14.29 -27.41
N LEU A 144 7.48 14.50 -26.44
CA LEU A 144 8.78 15.16 -26.67
C LEU A 144 9.66 14.36 -27.64
N ALA A 145 9.60 13.03 -27.60
CA ALA A 145 10.31 12.15 -28.52
C ALA A 145 9.79 12.25 -29.97
N SER A 146 8.47 12.34 -30.15
CA SER A 146 7.84 12.43 -31.47
C SER A 146 7.81 13.85 -32.04
N GLU A 147 7.81 14.86 -31.19
CA GLU A 147 7.73 16.26 -31.60
C GLU A 147 9.11 16.72 -32.14
N ARG A 148 9.14 17.17 -33.41
CA ARG A 148 10.37 17.67 -34.05
C ARG A 148 10.70 19.09 -33.57
N LEU A 149 11.10 19.19 -32.31
CA LEU A 149 11.59 20.43 -31.70
C LEU A 149 12.94 20.79 -32.35
N PRO A 150 13.12 22.01 -32.89
CA PRO A 150 14.32 22.38 -33.65
C PRO A 150 15.65 22.25 -32.88
N TRP A 151 15.56 22.32 -31.55
CA TRP A 151 16.69 22.26 -30.62
C TRP A 151 16.96 20.86 -30.06
N MET A 152 16.22 19.84 -30.51
CA MET A 152 16.51 18.44 -30.19
C MET A 152 17.11 17.71 -31.40
N SER A 153 18.15 16.91 -31.16
CA SER A 153 18.72 15.99 -32.15
C SER A 153 17.89 14.70 -32.26
N ASP A 154 18.08 13.94 -33.34
CA ASP A 154 17.41 12.63 -33.50
C ASP A 154 17.86 11.60 -32.45
N ASP A 155 19.11 11.70 -31.97
CA ASP A 155 19.62 10.89 -30.87
C ASP A 155 18.90 11.21 -29.55
N GLN A 156 18.75 12.50 -29.22
CA GLN A 156 18.04 12.95 -28.02
C GLN A 156 16.56 12.54 -28.05
N ARG A 157 15.93 12.58 -29.23
CA ARG A 157 14.55 12.08 -29.41
C ARG A 157 14.45 10.58 -29.15
N ARG A 158 15.43 9.79 -29.62
CA ARG A 158 15.48 8.35 -29.37
C ARG A 158 15.64 8.05 -27.89
N ARG A 159 16.57 8.73 -27.21
CA ARG A 159 16.73 8.60 -25.75
C ARG A 159 15.47 8.99 -24.98
N MET A 160 14.78 10.05 -25.40
CA MET A 160 13.49 10.42 -24.81
C MET A 160 12.41 9.34 -25.00
N GLN A 161 12.40 8.64 -26.14
CA GLN A 161 11.52 7.49 -26.36
C GLN A 161 11.88 6.33 -25.42
N ASP A 162 13.16 6.03 -25.25
CA ASP A 162 13.62 4.97 -24.33
C ASP A 162 13.21 5.27 -22.87
N ILE A 163 13.32 6.54 -22.45
CA ILE A 163 12.85 7.01 -21.13
C ILE A 163 11.32 6.86 -21.01
N ALA A 164 10.56 7.22 -22.05
CA ALA A 164 9.11 7.03 -22.08
C ALA A 164 8.74 5.54 -21.94
N ASP A 165 9.45 4.65 -22.63
CA ASP A 165 9.22 3.20 -22.58
C ASP A 165 9.61 2.62 -21.20
N ARG A 166 10.69 3.12 -20.58
CA ARG A 166 11.08 2.74 -19.21
C ARG A 166 10.02 3.14 -18.19
N LEU A 167 9.54 4.38 -18.27
CA LEU A 167 8.44 4.84 -17.41
C LEU A 167 7.14 4.06 -17.68
N GLY A 168 6.92 3.64 -18.93
CA GLY A 168 5.83 2.75 -19.33
C GLY A 168 5.88 1.41 -18.58
N ARG A 169 7.04 0.74 -18.55
CA ARG A 169 7.22 -0.50 -17.78
C ARG A 169 6.95 -0.31 -16.29
N GLY A 170 7.45 0.78 -15.70
CA GLY A 170 7.15 1.12 -14.30
C GLY A 170 5.64 1.36 -14.03
N LEU A 171 4.88 1.86 -15.01
CA LEU A 171 3.43 1.98 -14.90
C LEU A 171 2.73 0.62 -14.90
N ASP A 172 3.20 -0.32 -15.71
CA ASP A 172 2.68 -1.68 -15.73
C ASP A 172 2.94 -2.39 -14.38
N GLU A 173 4.13 -2.18 -13.79
CA GLU A 173 4.46 -2.65 -12.45
C GLU A 173 3.56 -2.04 -11.36
N ILE A 174 3.27 -0.74 -11.45
CA ILE A 174 2.31 -0.08 -10.55
C ILE A 174 0.92 -0.73 -10.68
N ASP A 175 0.46 -1.00 -11.90
CA ASP A 175 -0.84 -1.61 -12.14
C ASP A 175 -0.92 -3.05 -11.58
N ALA A 176 0.16 -3.83 -11.74
CA ALA A 176 0.29 -5.14 -11.12
C ALA A 176 0.26 -5.05 -9.58
N CYS A 177 0.98 -4.09 -8.99
CA CYS A 177 0.98 -3.87 -7.54
C CYS A 177 -0.41 -3.45 -7.03
N ILE A 178 -1.14 -2.59 -7.75
CA ILE A 178 -2.51 -2.20 -7.38
C ILE A 178 -3.44 -3.42 -7.39
N ALA A 179 -3.33 -4.28 -8.40
CA ALA A 179 -4.12 -5.52 -8.45
C ALA A 179 -3.79 -6.44 -7.26
N ARG A 180 -2.49 -6.64 -6.98
CA ARG A 180 -1.98 -7.43 -5.85
C ARG A 180 -2.51 -6.94 -4.51
N THR A 181 -2.48 -5.63 -4.24
CA THR A 181 -3.07 -5.07 -3.00
C THR A 181 -4.58 -5.35 -2.85
N GLY A 182 -5.31 -5.60 -3.95
CA GLY A 182 -6.70 -6.02 -3.90
C GLY A 182 -6.84 -7.44 -3.36
N VAL A 183 -6.06 -8.38 -3.93
CA VAL A 183 -6.03 -9.79 -3.48
C VAL A 183 -5.65 -9.88 -2.01
N MET A 184 -4.64 -9.13 -1.59
CA MET A 184 -4.20 -9.11 -0.19
C MET A 184 -5.26 -8.56 0.77
N ALA A 185 -6.10 -7.62 0.32
CA ALA A 185 -7.20 -7.12 1.16
C ALA A 185 -8.23 -8.22 1.43
N ASP A 186 -8.52 -9.05 0.43
CA ASP A 186 -9.42 -10.19 0.57
C ASP A 186 -8.81 -11.28 1.48
N GLU A 187 -7.52 -11.56 1.34
CA GLU A 187 -6.79 -12.51 2.20
C GLU A 187 -6.75 -12.04 3.67
N ILE A 188 -6.44 -10.77 3.92
CA ILE A 188 -6.52 -10.17 5.26
C ILE A 188 -7.92 -10.33 5.84
N ALA A 189 -8.97 -10.07 5.04
CA ALA A 189 -10.34 -10.24 5.48
C ALA A 189 -10.63 -11.71 5.85
N GLN A 190 -10.14 -12.67 5.06
CA GLN A 190 -10.28 -14.09 5.36
C GLN A 190 -9.57 -14.47 6.67
N VAL A 191 -8.31 -14.08 6.86
CA VAL A 191 -7.56 -14.34 8.10
C VAL A 191 -8.25 -13.72 9.31
N MET A 192 -8.83 -12.52 9.16
CA MET A 192 -9.64 -11.90 10.21
C MET A 192 -10.91 -12.71 10.53
N GLN A 193 -11.61 -13.23 9.52
CA GLN A 193 -12.79 -14.08 9.72
C GLN A 193 -12.43 -15.41 10.39
N GLU A 194 -11.33 -16.06 9.99
CA GLU A 194 -10.86 -17.29 10.63
C GLU A 194 -10.52 -17.07 12.10
N ASN A 195 -9.87 -15.95 12.43
CA ASN A 195 -9.57 -15.57 13.80
C ASN A 195 -10.85 -15.29 14.63
N LEU A 196 -11.83 -14.61 14.05
CA LEU A 196 -13.14 -14.39 14.69
C LEU A 196 -13.89 -15.71 14.90
N ALA A 197 -13.90 -16.59 13.90
CA ALA A 197 -14.50 -17.91 14.00
C ALA A 197 -13.83 -18.74 15.09
N ARG A 198 -12.49 -18.76 15.16
CA ARG A 198 -11.73 -19.44 16.22
C ARG A 198 -12.07 -18.92 17.61
N ARG A 199 -12.15 -17.59 17.78
CA ARG A 199 -12.56 -16.98 19.07
C ARG A 199 -14.00 -17.28 19.44
N THR A 200 -14.90 -17.30 18.45
CA THR A 200 -16.31 -17.61 18.67
C THR A 200 -16.48 -19.09 19.04
N TYR A 201 -15.73 -19.96 18.39
CA TYR A 201 -15.66 -21.38 18.70
C TYR A 201 -15.17 -21.62 20.13
N THR A 202 -14.08 -20.97 20.58
CA THR A 202 -13.59 -21.13 21.96
C THR A 202 -14.60 -20.63 23.00
N MET A 203 -15.26 -19.50 22.76
CA MET A 203 -16.33 -19.00 23.62
C MET A 203 -17.54 -19.97 23.68
N SER A 204 -17.89 -20.57 22.55
CA SER A 204 -18.98 -21.54 22.46
C SER A 204 -18.65 -22.83 23.20
N LEU A 205 -17.40 -23.29 23.12
CA LEU A 205 -16.88 -24.43 23.87
C LEU A 205 -16.97 -24.16 25.39
N MET A 206 -16.54 -22.98 25.84
CA MET A 206 -16.67 -22.58 27.24
C MET A 206 -18.14 -22.55 27.67
N ALA A 207 -19.03 -21.97 26.86
CA ALA A 207 -20.47 -21.93 27.15
C ALA A 207 -21.07 -23.34 27.25
N MET A 208 -20.68 -24.28 26.38
CA MET A 208 -21.18 -25.66 26.43
C MET A 208 -20.79 -26.39 27.73
N VAL A 209 -19.61 -26.09 28.28
CA VAL A 209 -19.15 -26.63 29.56
C VAL A 209 -19.86 -25.97 30.74
N PHE A 210 -20.03 -24.65 30.72
CA PHE A 210 -20.61 -23.92 31.84
C PHE A 210 -22.14 -23.95 31.88
N LEU A 211 -22.85 -23.97 30.75
CA LEU A 211 -24.32 -23.89 30.72
C LEU A 211 -25.00 -25.00 31.54
N PRO A 212 -24.63 -26.30 31.42
CA PRO A 212 -25.22 -27.35 32.25
C PRO A 212 -24.85 -27.20 33.73
N SER A 213 -23.61 -26.79 34.02
CA SER A 213 -23.12 -26.57 35.39
C SER A 213 -23.87 -25.42 36.07
N THR A 214 -24.04 -24.29 35.36
CA THR A 214 -24.79 -23.12 35.82
C THR A 214 -26.27 -23.43 35.99
N PHE A 215 -26.86 -24.22 35.09
CA PHE A 215 -28.25 -24.67 35.24
C PHE A 215 -28.44 -25.53 36.50
N LEU A 216 -27.57 -26.52 36.71
CA LEU A 216 -27.63 -27.40 37.87
C LEU A 216 -27.41 -26.63 39.18
N THR A 217 -26.38 -25.80 39.26
CA THR A 217 -26.12 -24.96 40.44
C THR A 217 -27.26 -23.96 40.70
N GLY A 218 -27.85 -23.38 39.65
CA GLY A 218 -29.03 -22.53 39.74
C GLY A 218 -30.26 -23.26 40.30
N LEU A 219 -30.56 -24.46 39.79
CA LEU A 219 -31.67 -25.30 40.27
C LEU A 219 -31.56 -25.62 41.77
N PHE A 220 -30.35 -25.94 42.24
CA PHE A 220 -30.07 -26.21 43.66
C PHE A 220 -30.01 -24.94 44.53
N GLY A 221 -29.71 -23.78 43.94
CA GLY A 221 -29.76 -22.49 44.62
C GLY A 221 -31.19 -22.00 44.88
N VAL A 222 -32.19 -22.50 44.14
CA VAL A 222 -33.59 -22.32 44.49
C VAL A 222 -33.86 -23.15 45.74
N ASN A 223 -34.35 -22.50 46.80
CA ASN A 223 -34.63 -23.11 48.11
C ASN A 223 -35.87 -24.01 48.05
N LEU A 224 -35.82 -25.03 47.19
CA LEU A 224 -36.88 -26.02 46.98
C LEU A 224 -36.89 -26.95 48.19
N GLY A 225 -37.91 -26.86 49.03
CA GLY A 225 -38.15 -27.87 50.06
C GLY A 225 -38.30 -29.26 49.41
N GLY A 226 -37.53 -30.24 49.86
CA GLY A 226 -37.63 -31.63 49.37
C GLY A 226 -36.72 -32.01 48.20
N ILE A 227 -35.54 -31.39 48.06
CA ILE A 227 -34.52 -31.86 47.10
C ILE A 227 -34.21 -33.35 47.37
N PRO A 228 -34.27 -34.24 46.36
CA PRO A 228 -33.91 -35.65 46.52
C PRO A 228 -32.47 -35.78 47.04
N GLY A 229 -32.32 -36.37 48.23
CA GLY A 229 -31.02 -36.51 48.91
C GLY A 229 -30.70 -35.45 49.98
N GLY A 230 -31.55 -34.43 50.20
CA GLY A 230 -31.31 -33.36 51.18
C GLY A 230 -31.28 -33.80 52.65
N GLY A 231 -31.84 -34.96 52.98
CA GLY A 231 -31.77 -35.58 54.32
C GLY A 231 -30.58 -36.52 54.51
N TRP A 232 -29.71 -36.68 53.50
CA TRP A 232 -28.62 -37.66 53.50
C TRP A 232 -27.26 -36.97 53.52
N GLN A 233 -26.41 -37.34 54.48
CA GLN A 233 -25.09 -36.73 54.70
C GLN A 233 -24.16 -36.75 53.46
N PHE A 234 -24.37 -37.68 52.52
CA PHE A 234 -23.58 -37.80 51.29
C PHE A 234 -24.26 -37.26 50.02
N GLY A 235 -25.50 -36.75 50.11
CA GLY A 235 -26.27 -36.29 48.94
C GLY A 235 -25.56 -35.18 48.15
N PHE A 236 -24.93 -34.24 48.86
CA PHE A 236 -24.13 -33.18 48.25
C PHE A 236 -22.89 -33.72 47.52
N SER A 237 -22.16 -34.66 48.13
CA SER A 237 -20.96 -35.25 47.52
C SER A 237 -21.29 -36.05 46.24
N ILE A 238 -22.38 -36.83 46.25
CA ILE A 238 -22.84 -37.58 45.06
C ILE A 238 -23.22 -36.62 43.92
N PHE A 239 -23.88 -35.51 44.23
CA PHE A 239 -24.23 -34.49 43.24
C PHE A 239 -22.98 -33.87 42.59
N CYS A 240 -21.97 -33.48 43.38
CA CYS A 240 -20.71 -32.97 42.85
C CYS A 240 -20.04 -33.98 41.91
N ILE A 241 -20.02 -35.27 42.27
CA ILE A 241 -19.47 -36.34 41.41
C ILE A 241 -20.25 -36.45 40.10
N LEU A 242 -21.59 -36.44 40.17
CA LEU A 242 -22.45 -36.54 38.97
C LEU A 242 -22.24 -35.34 38.03
N LEU A 243 -22.05 -34.14 38.58
CA LEU A 243 -21.77 -32.93 37.82
C LEU A 243 -20.39 -32.99 37.14
N VAL A 244 -19.36 -33.49 37.84
CA VAL A 244 -18.03 -33.73 37.25
C VAL A 244 -18.10 -34.79 36.14
N VAL A 245 -18.86 -35.87 36.34
CA VAL A 245 -19.08 -36.91 35.31
C VAL A 245 -19.81 -36.34 34.10
N LEU A 246 -20.81 -35.49 34.29
CA LEU A 246 -21.53 -34.82 33.20
C LEU A 246 -20.59 -33.92 32.39
N ILE A 247 -19.82 -33.06 33.06
CA ILE A 247 -18.84 -32.16 32.40
C ILE A 247 -17.78 -32.99 31.66
N GLY A 248 -17.22 -34.01 32.32
CA GLY A 248 -16.24 -34.91 31.72
C GLY A 248 -16.79 -35.68 30.53
N GLY A 249 -18.05 -36.11 30.60
CA GLY A 249 -18.76 -36.77 29.50
C GLY A 249 -18.96 -35.86 28.29
N VAL A 250 -19.38 -34.62 28.51
CA VAL A 250 -19.51 -33.61 27.44
C VAL A 250 -18.16 -33.31 26.80
N ALA A 251 -17.11 -33.12 27.62
CA ALA A 251 -15.75 -32.88 27.13
C ALA A 251 -15.20 -34.06 26.30
N LEU A 252 -15.41 -35.30 26.76
CA LEU A 252 -15.01 -36.51 26.04
C LEU A 252 -15.79 -36.70 24.75
N TRP A 253 -17.09 -36.38 24.74
CA TRP A 253 -17.92 -36.44 23.54
C TRP A 253 -17.47 -35.44 22.48
N LEU A 254 -17.19 -34.19 22.88
CA LEU A 254 -16.61 -33.17 22.01
C LEU A 254 -15.27 -33.62 21.43
N HIS A 255 -14.39 -34.22 22.25
CA HIS A 255 -13.09 -34.72 21.83
C HIS A 255 -13.22 -35.91 20.85
N ARG A 256 -14.20 -36.79 21.05
CA ARG A 256 -14.42 -37.94 20.17
C ARG A 256 -15.06 -37.57 18.84
N SER A 257 -15.90 -36.54 18.81
CA SER A 257 -16.60 -36.17 17.58
C SER A 257 -15.71 -35.49 16.54
N LYS A 258 -14.40 -35.30 16.80
CA LYS A 258 -13.47 -34.50 15.99
C LYS A 258 -13.93 -33.05 15.77
N TRP A 259 -14.79 -32.56 16.66
CA TRP A 259 -15.09 -31.13 16.76
C TRP A 259 -13.99 -30.40 17.52
N LEU A 260 -13.10 -31.14 18.19
CA LEU A 260 -11.81 -30.73 18.77
C LEU A 260 -10.66 -31.19 17.88
#